data_AF-A7T3F5-F1
#
_entry.id   AF-A7T3F5-F1
#
_cell.length_a   1.000
_cell.length_b   1.000
_cell.length_c   1.000
_cell.angle_alpha   90.00
_cell.angle_beta   90.00
_cell.angle_gamma   90.00
#
_symmetry.space_group_name_H-M   'P 1'
#
loop_
_entity.id
_entity.type
_entity.pdbx_description
1 polymer ?
#
loop_
_entity_poly.entity_id
_entity_poly.type
_entity_poly.pdbx_seq_one_letter_code
_entity_poly.pdbx_strand_id
1 'polypeptide(L)'
;AYHFSMDLPDGGVLIGASPELLLRQQGCQFTSNPLAGSAKRLADPAADARVAQALLQSTKDLHEHRLVIEELDRQLRPLCRSLSVADSPSLLKTARLWHLSTQISGELAAPASALSLACRLHPTPALCGFPT
;
A
#
# COMPACT_ATOMS: atom_id res chain seq x y z
N ALA A 1 -1.58 -10.58 -5.29
CA ALA A 1 -0.68 -10.74 -4.14
C ALA A 1 0.73 -11.01 -4.66
N TYR A 2 1.74 -10.64 -3.88
CA TYR A 2 3.15 -10.94 -4.07
C TYR A 2 3.48 -12.16 -3.20
N HIS A 3 3.72 -13.29 -3.84
CA HIS A 3 4.16 -14.50 -3.16
C HIS A 3 5.68 -14.50 -3.08
N PHE A 4 6.23 -14.77 -1.91
CA PHE A 4 7.68 -14.78 -1.69
C PHE A 4 8.09 -15.95 -0.79
N SER A 5 9.31 -16.43 -1.01
CA SER A 5 10.02 -17.39 -0.17
C SER A 5 11.47 -16.98 -0.16
N MET A 6 12.06 -16.81 1.01
CA MET A 6 13.45 -16.36 1.18
C MET A 6 14.13 -17.15 2.28
N ASP A 7 15.33 -17.64 2.01
CA ASP A 7 16.17 -18.28 3.02
C ASP A 7 16.70 -17.22 4.00
N LEU A 8 16.68 -17.55 5.29
CA LEU A 8 17.18 -16.71 6.36
C LEU A 8 18.56 -17.19 6.83
N PRO A 9 19.39 -16.30 7.42
CA PRO A 9 20.75 -16.65 7.86
C PRO A 9 20.82 -17.78 8.89
N ASP A 10 19.74 -18.02 9.63
CA ASP A 10 19.62 -19.08 10.65
C ASP A 10 19.18 -20.43 10.06
N GLY A 11 19.05 -20.53 8.73
CA GLY A 11 18.56 -21.72 8.04
C GLY A 11 17.03 -21.84 8.01
N GLY A 12 16.30 -20.85 8.54
CA GLY A 12 14.85 -20.74 8.40
C GLY A 12 14.43 -20.24 7.01
N VAL A 13 13.12 -20.26 6.75
CA VAL A 13 12.53 -19.71 5.52
C VAL A 13 11.43 -18.72 5.88
N LEU A 14 11.53 -17.50 5.34
CA LEU A 14 10.47 -16.51 5.35
C LEU A 14 9.58 -16.72 4.11
N ILE A 15 8.33 -17.10 4.32
CA ILE A 15 7.34 -17.33 3.26
C ILE A 15 6.08 -16.48 3.48
N GLY A 16 5.49 -15.95 2.41
CA GLY A 16 4.27 -15.16 2.52
C GLY A 16 3.59 -14.81 1.21
N ALA A 17 2.41 -14.20 1.34
CA ALA A 17 1.56 -13.75 0.24
C ALA A 17 1.06 -12.32 0.52
N SER A 18 1.92 -11.32 0.35
CA SER A 18 1.59 -9.93 0.65
C SER A 18 0.61 -9.36 -0.38
N PRO A 19 -0.49 -8.71 0.03
CA PRO A 19 -1.33 -7.95 -0.89
C PRO A 19 -0.74 -6.58 -1.24
N GLU A 20 0.21 -6.08 -0.45
CA GLU A 20 0.67 -4.69 -0.48
C GLU A 20 1.98 -4.54 -1.28
N LEU A 21 2.00 -3.57 -2.20
CA LEU A 21 3.19 -3.18 -2.94
C LEU A 21 3.80 -1.94 -2.28
N LEU A 22 4.94 -2.11 -1.61
CA LEU A 22 5.69 -0.96 -1.11
C LEU A 22 6.21 -0.09 -2.27
N LEU A 23 6.92 -0.70 -3.22
CA LEU A 23 7.47 0.00 -4.38
C LEU A 23 7.78 -0.96 -5.53
N ARG A 24 7.45 -0.55 -6.75
CA ARG A 24 7.96 -1.09 -8.02
C ARG A 24 8.56 0.04 -8.82
N GLN A 25 9.71 -0.17 -9.45
CA GLN A 25 10.34 0.82 -10.33
C GLN A 25 10.76 0.18 -11.66
N GLN A 26 10.54 0.89 -12.76
CA GLN A 26 11.00 0.55 -14.11
C GLN A 26 11.56 1.83 -14.77
N GLY A 27 12.88 1.87 -14.95
CA GLY A 27 13.56 3.11 -15.35
C GLY A 27 13.34 4.22 -14.31
N CYS A 28 12.84 5.38 -14.73
CA CYS A 28 12.49 6.48 -13.83
C CYS A 28 11.04 6.45 -13.34
N GLN A 29 10.22 5.51 -13.84
CA GLN A 29 8.83 5.38 -13.41
C GLN A 29 8.74 4.46 -12.19
N PHE A 30 7.92 4.82 -11.22
CA PHE A 30 7.63 3.97 -10.08
C PHE A 30 6.14 3.90 -9.77
N THR A 31 5.77 2.89 -8.98
CA THR A 31 4.43 2.72 -8.44
C THR A 31 4.49 2.16 -7.03
N SER A 32 3.64 2.67 -6.15
CA SER A 32 3.35 2.16 -4.80
C SER A 32 1.85 1.92 -4.67
N ASN A 33 1.45 0.98 -3.83
CA ASN A 33 0.04 0.71 -3.55
C ASN A 33 -0.15 0.42 -2.05
N PRO A 34 -0.07 1.45 -1.19
CA PRO A 34 -0.34 1.36 0.24
C PRO A 34 -1.75 0.83 0.53
N LEU A 35 -1.84 -0.05 1.54
CA LEU A 35 -3.09 -0.61 2.04
C LEU A 35 -3.29 -0.22 3.52
N ALA A 36 -4.43 0.38 3.84
CA ALA A 36 -4.77 0.74 5.23
C ALA A 36 -6.28 0.85 5.39
N GLY A 37 -6.84 0.32 6.48
CA GLY A 37 -8.27 0.05 6.61
C GLY A 37 -8.63 -1.34 6.08
N SER A 38 -9.39 -2.11 6.85
CA SER A 38 -9.64 -3.52 6.53
C SER A 38 -10.99 -4.01 7.04
N ALA A 39 -11.60 -4.93 6.30
CA ALA A 39 -12.82 -5.61 6.72
C ALA A 39 -12.78 -7.10 6.33
N LYS A 40 -13.42 -7.96 7.12
CA LYS A 40 -13.40 -9.41 6.91
C LYS A 40 -14.24 -9.80 5.68
N ARG A 41 -13.73 -10.70 4.84
CA ARG A 41 -14.52 -11.34 3.77
C ARG A 41 -15.61 -12.22 4.35
N LEU A 42 -16.78 -12.24 3.72
CA LEU A 42 -17.88 -13.13 4.07
C LEU A 42 -18.15 -14.15 2.96
N ALA A 43 -18.68 -15.31 3.35
CA ALA A 43 -19.00 -16.39 2.41
C ALA A 43 -20.24 -16.06 1.55
N ASP A 44 -21.22 -15.38 2.13
CA ASP A 44 -22.38 -14.87 1.40
C ASP A 44 -21.99 -13.65 0.54
N PRO A 45 -22.14 -13.70 -0.79
CA PRO A 45 -21.71 -12.61 -1.68
C PRO A 45 -22.40 -11.27 -1.41
N ALA A 46 -23.68 -11.28 -1.02
CA ALA A 46 -24.43 -10.06 -0.76
C ALA A 46 -23.98 -9.39 0.55
N ALA A 47 -23.75 -10.18 1.60
CA ALA A 47 -23.15 -9.70 2.85
C ALA A 47 -21.71 -9.21 2.64
N ASP A 48 -20.91 -9.93 1.87
CA ASP A 48 -19.51 -9.56 1.55
C ASP A 48 -19.44 -8.20 0.83
N ALA A 49 -20.34 -7.97 -0.14
CA ALA A 49 -20.45 -6.69 -0.82
C ALA A 49 -20.86 -5.55 0.11
N ARG A 50 -21.78 -5.79 1.05
CA ARG A 50 -22.18 -4.79 2.06
C ARG A 50 -21.03 -4.42 2.99
N VAL A 51 -20.24 -5.40 3.43
CA VAL A 51 -19.04 -5.16 4.24
C VAL A 51 -18.02 -4.33 3.47
N ALA A 52 -17.81 -4.64 2.19
CA ALA A 52 -16.89 -3.88 1.33
C ALA A 52 -17.33 -2.42 1.17
N GLN A 53 -18.63 -2.18 0.93
CA GLN A 53 -19.16 -0.82 0.82
C GLN A 53 -19.11 -0.06 2.15
N ALA A 54 -19.38 -0.73 3.27
CA ALA A 54 -19.22 -0.13 4.60
C ALA A 54 -17.78 0.30 4.86
N LEU A 55 -16.78 -0.49 4.43
CA LEU A 55 -15.37 -0.13 4.53
C LEU A 55 -15.04 1.14 3.70
N LEU A 56 -15.54 1.23 2.46
CA LEU A 56 -15.37 2.42 1.62
C LEU A 56 -16.01 3.70 2.19
N GLN A 57 -17.01 3.56 3.06
CA GLN A 57 -17.74 4.67 3.65
C GLN A 57 -17.33 4.95 5.11
N SER A 58 -16.46 4.11 5.69
CA SER A 58 -16.04 4.24 7.07
C SER A 58 -15.17 5.48 7.26
N THR A 59 -15.69 6.50 7.94
CA THR A 59 -14.95 7.73 8.24
C THR A 59 -13.64 7.44 8.98
N LYS A 60 -13.63 6.43 9.85
CA LYS A 60 -12.43 6.01 10.57
C LYS A 60 -11.38 5.44 9.62
N ASP A 61 -11.74 4.41 8.85
CA ASP A 61 -10.79 3.74 7.95
C ASP A 61 -10.30 4.68 6.84
N LEU A 62 -11.18 5.54 6.31
CA LEU A 62 -10.79 6.58 5.36
C LEU A 62 -9.82 7.60 5.97
N HIS A 63 -10.01 7.97 7.25
CA HIS A 63 -9.11 8.87 7.95
C HIS A 63 -7.73 8.24 8.13
N GLU A 64 -7.68 7.00 8.64
CA GLU A 64 -6.43 6.25 8.82
C GLU A 64 -5.71 6.04 7.49
N HIS A 65 -6.45 5.67 6.43
CA HIS A 65 -5.89 5.49 5.09
C HIS A 65 -5.28 6.79 4.56
N ARG A 66 -5.98 7.91 4.70
CA ARG A 66 -5.50 9.21 4.21
C ARG A 66 -4.19 9.65 4.89
N LEU A 67 -3.99 9.37 6.17
CA LEU A 67 -2.71 9.65 6.84
C LEU A 67 -1.53 8.91 6.20
N VAL A 68 -1.75 7.66 5.78
CA VAL A 68 -0.74 6.89 5.03
C VAL A 68 -0.43 7.57 3.69
N ILE A 69 -1.47 7.96 2.94
CA ILE A 69 -1.30 8.58 1.62
C ILE A 69 -0.61 9.93 1.71
N GLU A 70 -1.01 10.77 2.66
CA GLU A 70 -0.41 12.08 2.90
C GLU A 70 1.10 11.97 3.23
N GLU A 71 1.48 10.98 4.05
CA GLU A 71 2.90 10.76 4.37
C GLU A 71 3.70 10.26 3.16
N LEU A 72 3.16 9.32 2.37
CA LEU A 72 3.82 8.85 1.15
C LEU A 72 3.95 9.98 0.12
N ASP A 73 2.93 10.80 -0.07
CA ASP A 73 2.97 11.96 -0.94
C ASP A 73 4.05 12.95 -0.49
N ARG A 74 4.09 13.29 0.81
CA ARG A 74 5.09 14.18 1.39
C ARG A 74 6.52 13.68 1.19
N GLN A 75 6.76 12.37 1.34
CA GLN A 75 8.07 11.77 1.13
C GLN A 75 8.44 11.73 -0.35
N LEU A 76 7.52 11.35 -1.25
CA LEU A 76 7.84 11.10 -2.66
C LEU A 76 7.87 12.37 -3.51
N ARG A 77 6.96 13.33 -3.28
CA ARG A 77 6.76 14.52 -4.11
C ARG A 77 8.04 15.31 -4.39
N PRO A 78 8.96 15.53 -3.42
CA PRO A 78 10.22 16.24 -3.68
C PRO A 78 11.20 15.52 -4.64
N LEU A 79 11.04 14.21 -4.84
CA LEU A 79 11.90 13.41 -5.71
C LEU A 79 11.37 13.29 -7.14
N CYS A 80 10.13 13.72 -7.37
CA CYS A 80 9.39 13.41 -8.58
C CYS A 80 9.31 14.62 -9.51
N ARG A 81 9.49 14.37 -10.81
CA ARG A 81 9.07 15.29 -11.88
C ARG A 81 7.55 15.35 -11.96
N SER A 82 6.89 14.21 -11.80
CA SER A 82 5.44 14.08 -11.74
C SER A 82 5.04 13.03 -10.71
N LEU A 83 3.99 13.31 -9.95
CA LEU A 83 3.42 12.39 -8.97
C LEU A 83 1.90 12.43 -9.09
N SER A 84 1.31 11.26 -9.30
CA SER A 84 -0.13 11.03 -9.37
C SER A 84 -0.55 10.18 -8.18
N VAL A 85 -1.54 10.68 -7.45
CA VAL A 85 -2.19 10.02 -6.32
C VAL A 85 -3.67 10.01 -6.65
N ALA A 86 -4.33 8.86 -6.57
CA ALA A 86 -5.77 8.80 -6.80
C ALA A 86 -6.53 9.58 -5.70
N ASP A 87 -7.57 10.34 -6.09
CA ASP A 87 -8.32 11.21 -5.18
C ASP A 87 -9.07 10.45 -4.08
N SER A 88 -9.39 9.18 -4.32
CA SER A 88 -10.12 8.33 -3.39
C SER A 88 -9.58 6.90 -3.41
N PRO A 89 -9.57 6.19 -2.27
CA PRO A 89 -9.19 4.79 -2.24
C PRO A 89 -10.18 3.92 -3.01
N SER A 90 -9.67 2.79 -3.48
CA SER A 90 -10.43 1.70 -4.10
C SER A 90 -10.44 0.47 -3.19
N LEU A 91 -11.33 -0.48 -3.46
CA LEU A 91 -11.36 -1.76 -2.75
C LEU A 91 -10.44 -2.78 -3.39
N LEU A 92 -9.56 -3.36 -2.59
CA LEU A 92 -8.76 -4.53 -2.94
C LEU A 92 -9.22 -5.72 -2.08
N LYS A 93 -9.51 -6.87 -2.72
CA LYS A 93 -9.83 -8.12 -2.01
C LYS A 93 -8.67 -9.09 -1.99
N THR A 94 -8.50 -9.74 -0.85
CA THR A 94 -7.75 -10.99 -0.70
C THR A 94 -8.72 -12.14 -0.42
N ALA A 95 -8.19 -13.35 -0.21
CA ALA A 95 -9.00 -14.49 0.22
C ALA A 95 -9.68 -14.26 1.58
N ARG A 96 -9.14 -13.40 2.44
CA ARG A 96 -9.59 -13.23 3.84
C ARG A 96 -10.11 -11.84 4.17
N LEU A 97 -9.61 -10.81 3.50
CA LEU A 97 -9.89 -9.41 3.82
C LEU A 97 -10.25 -8.58 2.58
N TRP A 98 -11.05 -7.54 2.81
CA TRP A 98 -11.10 -6.31 2.01
C TRP A 98 -10.11 -5.30 2.57
N HIS A 99 -9.50 -4.50 1.70
CA HIS A 99 -8.60 -3.40 2.04
C HIS A 99 -8.97 -2.14 1.26
N LEU A 100 -8.76 -0.96 1.85
CA LEU A 100 -8.68 0.27 1.07
C LEU A 100 -7.30 0.39 0.44
N SER A 101 -7.25 0.80 -0.81
CA SER A 101 -6.07 0.77 -1.67
C SER A 101 -6.00 2.04 -2.50
N THR A 102 -4.90 2.78 -2.41
CA THR A 102 -4.65 3.95 -3.26
C THR A 102 -3.36 3.74 -4.03
N GLN A 103 -3.47 3.70 -5.35
CA GLN A 103 -2.29 3.61 -6.20
C GLN A 103 -1.62 4.99 -6.27
N ILE A 104 -0.31 5.00 -6.08
CA ILE A 104 0.55 6.17 -6.26
C ILE A 104 1.54 5.83 -7.37
N SER A 105 1.63 6.68 -8.38
CA SER A 105 2.54 6.51 -9.50
C SER A 105 3.29 7.81 -9.78
N GLY A 106 4.56 7.72 -10.18
CA GLY A 106 5.35 8.91 -10.45
C GLY A 106 6.55 8.67 -11.34
N GLU A 107 7.13 9.77 -11.80
CA GLU A 107 8.38 9.81 -12.56
C GLU A 107 9.43 10.57 -11.74
N LEU A 108 10.59 9.96 -11.52
CA LEU A 108 11.69 10.56 -10.78
C LEU A 108 12.34 11.73 -11.55
N ALA A 109 12.66 12.81 -10.84
CA ALA A 109 13.36 13.96 -11.42
C ALA A 109 14.85 13.68 -11.68
N ALA A 110 15.45 12.77 -10.90
CA ALA A 110 16.83 12.33 -11.03
C ALA A 110 16.93 10.81 -10.81
N PRO A 111 17.98 10.13 -11.32
CA PRO A 111 18.17 8.70 -11.11
C PRO A 111 18.25 8.35 -9.62
N ALA A 112 17.41 7.39 -9.19
CA ALA A 112 17.46 6.76 -7.88
C ALA A 112 17.18 5.27 -8.04
N SER A 113 17.62 4.44 -7.09
CA SER A 113 17.37 3.00 -7.12
C SER A 113 16.04 2.67 -6.43
N ALA A 114 15.45 1.54 -6.81
CA ALA A 114 14.23 1.05 -6.17
C ALA A 114 14.44 0.84 -4.66
N LEU A 115 15.64 0.37 -4.29
CA LEU A 115 16.00 0.15 -2.90
C LEU A 115 16.09 1.46 -2.11
N SER A 116 16.68 2.52 -2.67
CA SER A 116 16.80 3.80 -1.95
C SER A 116 15.42 4.43 -1.70
N LEU A 117 14.51 4.31 -2.67
CA LEU A 117 13.12 4.72 -2.49
C LEU A 117 12.39 3.84 -1.46
N ALA A 118 12.55 2.52 -1.51
CA ALA A 118 11.93 1.60 -0.56
C ALA A 118 12.41 1.86 0.88
N CYS A 119 13.70 2.07 1.10
CA CYS A 119 14.26 2.42 2.41
C CYS A 119 13.73 3.75 2.94
N ARG A 120 13.41 4.71 2.05
CA ARG A 120 12.82 5.98 2.45
C ARG A 120 11.36 5.84 2.89
N LEU A 121 10.63 4.92 2.27
CA LEU A 121 9.22 4.68 2.58
C LEU A 121 9.00 3.72 3.75
N HIS A 122 9.97 2.84 4.04
CA HIS A 122 9.80 1.78 5.03
C HIS A 122 10.28 2.21 6.43
N PRO A 123 9.49 1.96 7.50
CA PRO A 123 8.10 1.50 7.48
C PRO A 123 7.13 2.65 7.16
N THR A 124 6.04 2.34 6.46
CA THR A 124 4.96 3.29 6.24
C THR A 124 4.07 3.39 7.49
N PRO A 125 3.26 4.45 7.66
CA PRO A 125 2.31 4.53 8.77
C PRO A 125 1.30 3.38 8.82
N ALA A 126 1.08 2.67 7.69
CA ALA A 126 0.26 1.46 7.67
C ALA A 126 0.83 0.32 8.54
N LEU A 127 2.15 0.31 8.77
CA LEU A 127 2.84 -0.68 9.58
C LEU A 127 3.18 -0.17 11.00
N CYS A 128 3.59 1.08 11.15
CA CYS A 128 4.14 1.62 12.41
C CYS A 128 3.31 2.71 13.11
N GLY A 129 2.32 3.33 12.44
CA GLY A 129 1.53 4.44 12.97
C GLY A 129 2.01 5.84 12.54
N PHE A 130 1.39 6.90 13.05
CA PHE A 130 1.73 8.30 12.76
C PHE A 130 1.59 9.16 14.03
N PRO A 131 2.54 10.08 14.35
CA PRO A 131 3.78 10.36 13.63
C PRO A 131 4.80 9.22 13.75
N THR A 132 5.68 9.10 12.75
CA THR A 132 6.78 8.12 12.68
C THR A 132 8.12 8.70 13.11
#